data_AF-A0A3M0Z3F2-F1
#
_entry.id   AF-A0A3M0Z3F2-F1
#
_cell.length_a   1.000
_cell.length_b   1.000
_cell.length_c   1.000
_cell.angle_alpha   90.00
_cell.angle_beta   90.00
_cell.angle_gamma   90.00
#
_symmetry.space_group_name_H-M   'P 1'
#
loop_
_entity.id
_entity.type
_entity.pdbx_description
1 polymer ?
#
loop_
_entity_poly.entity_id
_entity_poly.type
_entity_poly.pdbx_seq_one_letter_code
_entity_poly.pdbx_strand_id
1 'polypeptide(L)'
;YNLWNTNSFDVGVSWTLGASGYALSYDLLFNDMTPQQRELVRKAIATGTRGRRSYGADLPKSFAASNHYGYHGDLAVLLCSIEDEEGFDVQTFETIKRVLLNYWEVGFTRKGACHEDGYGPNLGLRAGSRGLFVLARRGTNIFDTAKYRHFIRYFALEFEPFPGGAFTGGASGAYYQDFYPTCALVAHYLYPHSPATNFILRQICGDDFSRPFRWQGWLDYMLFGCDLEGPQSREELLKQSGLPLSVYYPERGKVVARSDWSDDALHVTLDARPDAFLIGHDKVDRGTFTLSALGRTFAFSGDFHWFNTSQENSLVHIDGKAEAWKAPSVKMVSYHDDGEHVSAVADLKYAYDWQWTPPWPKVEATYKSPWEPERSDPRQLGWPEEVETGWLPRQIFASDTGYAWPNGMRRRPYNPVKYAIRSVFLQRRPHPFVVIRDEYRKDDDSPHHFQWYMQMLKDMKIIRHSGRDIILGGDDHQQRRLLVRVLRADGLKPFTVKCERYVAAEDPKRKQKKEASRLIISVQSRDPKFLILLYPFRPQQMPLPETRLEQNVLTVHVGDTETQVVIPTELTQPLSTRR
;
A
#
# COMPACT_ATOMS: atom_id res chain seq x y z
N TYR A 1 -22.08 22.44 32.09
CA TYR A 1 -21.36 21.16 32.16
C TYR A 1 -20.17 21.22 31.22
N ASN A 2 -18.95 21.25 31.76
CA ASN A 2 -17.75 21.13 30.93
C ASN A 2 -17.33 19.65 30.94
N LEU A 3 -18.05 18.83 30.16
CA LEU A 3 -17.81 17.38 30.05
C LEU A 3 -16.45 17.06 29.42
N TRP A 4 -15.84 18.05 28.77
CA TRP A 4 -14.66 17.87 27.94
C TRP A 4 -13.59 18.91 28.27
N ASN A 5 -12.36 18.45 28.46
CA ASN A 5 -11.22 19.32 28.82
C ASN A 5 -10.55 19.96 27.60
N THR A 6 -10.94 19.55 26.39
CA THR A 6 -10.40 20.02 25.12
C THR A 6 -11.54 20.22 24.11
N ASN A 7 -11.28 20.99 23.05
CA ASN A 7 -12.15 21.08 21.88
C ASN A 7 -11.79 20.05 20.79
N SER A 8 -10.87 19.12 21.04
CA SER A 8 -10.52 18.07 20.08
C SER A 8 -11.70 17.13 19.84
N PHE A 9 -11.84 16.67 18.60
CA PHE A 9 -12.70 15.56 18.23
C PHE A 9 -11.80 14.46 17.65
N ASP A 10 -11.42 13.52 18.51
CA ASP A 10 -10.67 12.34 18.14
C ASP A 10 -11.59 11.10 18.18
N VAL A 11 -11.02 9.95 17.85
CA VAL A 11 -11.73 8.66 17.85
C VAL A 11 -12.31 8.32 19.22
N GLY A 12 -11.61 8.65 20.30
CA GLY A 12 -12.08 8.41 21.66
C GLY A 12 -13.32 9.23 21.96
N VAL A 13 -13.29 10.53 21.67
CA VAL A 13 -14.45 11.43 21.81
C VAL A 13 -15.62 10.97 20.95
N SER A 14 -15.37 10.63 19.68
CA SER A 14 -16.40 10.11 18.77
C SER A 14 -17.11 8.90 19.37
N TRP A 15 -16.35 7.92 19.86
CA TRP A 15 -16.91 6.69 20.42
C TRP A 15 -17.62 6.91 21.75
N THR A 16 -17.13 7.79 22.61
CA THR A 16 -17.82 8.14 23.87
C THR A 16 -19.19 8.79 23.60
N LEU A 17 -19.31 9.56 22.52
CA LEU A 17 -20.58 10.14 22.09
C LEU A 17 -21.50 9.14 21.36
N GLY A 18 -21.05 7.90 21.12
CA GLY A 18 -21.79 6.89 20.34
C GLY A 18 -21.64 7.02 18.83
N ALA A 19 -20.74 7.88 18.35
CA ALA A 19 -20.40 8.10 16.95
C ALA A 19 -21.65 8.30 16.05
N SER A 20 -21.62 7.85 14.79
CA SER A 20 -22.80 7.91 13.92
C SER A 20 -23.98 7.10 14.43
N GLY A 21 -23.76 6.08 15.27
CA GLY A 21 -24.87 5.30 15.83
C GLY A 21 -25.84 6.19 16.62
N TYR A 22 -25.30 7.12 17.40
CA TYR A 22 -26.13 8.04 18.17
C TYR A 22 -26.90 9.03 17.28
N ALA A 23 -26.23 9.61 16.28
CA ALA A 23 -26.83 10.48 15.28
C ALA A 23 -28.00 9.80 14.55
N LEU A 24 -27.79 8.57 14.09
CA LEU A 24 -28.80 7.81 13.34
C LEU A 24 -29.94 7.34 14.24
N SER A 25 -29.65 7.03 15.50
CA SER A 25 -30.71 6.67 16.45
C SER A 25 -31.64 7.85 16.70
N TYR A 26 -31.09 9.07 16.79
CA TYR A 26 -31.88 10.29 16.89
C TYR A 26 -32.76 10.49 15.64
N ASP A 27 -32.15 10.41 14.46
CA ASP A 27 -32.83 10.61 13.17
C ASP A 27 -33.94 9.57 12.91
N LEU A 28 -33.64 8.28 13.08
CA LEU A 28 -34.57 7.18 12.80
C LEU A 28 -35.73 7.11 13.81
N LEU A 29 -35.47 7.41 15.09
CA LEU A 29 -36.48 7.35 16.16
C LEU A 29 -37.12 8.72 16.42
N PHE A 30 -36.81 9.74 15.64
CA PHE A 30 -37.23 11.13 15.90
C PHE A 30 -38.73 11.25 16.14
N ASN A 31 -39.54 10.57 15.32
CA ASN A 31 -41.00 10.60 15.41
C ASN A 31 -41.56 9.78 16.58
N ASP A 32 -40.83 8.78 17.05
CA ASP A 32 -41.21 7.92 18.18
C ASP A 32 -40.81 8.54 19.53
N MET A 33 -39.87 9.49 19.52
CA MET A 33 -39.46 10.23 20.71
C MET A 33 -40.53 11.23 21.15
N THR A 34 -40.69 11.41 22.46
CA THR A 34 -41.41 12.55 23.01
C THR A 34 -40.62 13.86 22.75
N PRO A 35 -41.27 15.03 22.79
CA PRO A 35 -40.55 16.31 22.68
C PRO A 35 -39.40 16.44 23.70
N GLN A 36 -39.59 15.93 24.93
CA GLN A 36 -38.56 15.96 25.96
C GLN A 36 -37.38 15.03 25.64
N GLN A 37 -37.64 13.86 25.05
CA GLN A 37 -36.59 12.94 24.61
C GLN A 37 -35.79 13.54 23.45
N ARG A 38 -36.48 14.10 22.45
CA ARG A 38 -35.81 14.79 21.33
C ARG A 38 -34.91 15.90 21.84
N GLU A 39 -35.46 16.75 22.70
CA GLU A 39 -34.74 17.86 23.30
C GLU A 39 -33.48 17.41 24.07
N LEU A 40 -33.57 16.33 24.83
CA LEU A 40 -32.44 15.77 25.58
C LEU A 40 -31.35 15.26 24.63
N VAL A 41 -31.72 14.49 23.60
CA VAL A 41 -30.78 13.91 22.65
C VAL A 41 -30.13 15.00 21.79
N ARG A 42 -30.93 15.94 21.26
CA ARG A 42 -30.46 17.13 20.53
C ARG A 42 -29.45 17.93 21.36
N LYS A 43 -29.76 18.21 22.63
CA LYS A 43 -28.83 18.91 23.54
C LYS A 43 -27.54 18.14 23.77
N ALA A 44 -27.59 16.82 23.88
CA ALA A 44 -26.41 15.99 24.03
C ALA A 44 -25.52 16.04 22.77
N ILE A 45 -26.12 15.92 21.58
CA ILE A 45 -25.42 16.05 20.29
C ILE A 45 -24.79 17.46 20.19
N ALA A 46 -25.58 18.51 20.36
CA ALA A 46 -25.10 19.90 20.30
C ALA A 46 -23.96 20.16 21.30
N THR A 47 -24.06 19.65 22.53
CA THR A 47 -23.00 19.79 23.54
C THR A 47 -21.74 18.99 23.15
N GLY A 48 -21.92 17.82 22.55
CA GLY A 48 -20.84 16.96 22.08
C GLY A 48 -20.07 17.56 20.89
N THR A 49 -20.75 18.27 20.00
CA THR A 49 -20.21 18.73 18.72
C THR A 49 -19.81 20.20 18.69
N ARG A 50 -20.39 21.07 19.54
CA ARG A 50 -20.13 22.51 19.51
C ARG A 50 -18.64 22.87 19.64
N GLY A 51 -18.15 23.67 18.70
CA GLY A 51 -16.77 24.16 18.65
C GLY A 51 -15.70 23.07 18.48
N ARG A 52 -16.10 21.86 18.10
CA ARG A 52 -15.18 20.71 17.98
C ARG A 52 -14.23 20.86 16.81
N ARG A 53 -13.00 20.37 16.98
CA ARG A 53 -11.96 20.39 15.96
C ARG A 53 -11.40 19.00 15.75
N SER A 54 -11.66 18.44 14.57
CA SER A 54 -11.00 17.22 14.10
C SER A 54 -9.51 17.46 13.88
N TYR A 55 -8.70 16.39 13.92
CA TYR A 55 -7.39 16.40 13.30
C TYR A 55 -7.47 16.99 11.88
N GLY A 56 -6.56 17.91 11.56
CA GLY A 56 -6.54 18.62 10.28
C GLY A 56 -7.38 19.90 10.20
N ALA A 57 -8.21 20.21 11.20
CA ALA A 57 -9.06 21.41 11.17
C ALA A 57 -8.28 22.71 10.96
N ASP A 58 -7.09 22.80 11.57
CA ASP A 58 -6.26 24.00 11.62
C ASP A 58 -4.92 23.84 10.90
N LEU A 59 -4.82 22.77 10.12
CA LEU A 59 -3.60 22.46 9.38
C LEU A 59 -3.76 22.89 7.92
N PRO A 60 -2.66 23.28 7.26
CA PRO A 60 -2.65 23.49 5.82
C PRO A 60 -3.12 22.25 5.06
N LYS A 61 -3.76 22.46 3.90
CA LYS A 61 -4.28 21.37 3.04
C LYS A 61 -3.22 20.31 2.72
N SER A 62 -1.98 20.71 2.53
CA SER A 62 -0.82 19.85 2.23
C SER A 62 -0.49 18.81 3.32
N PHE A 63 -1.07 18.89 4.52
CA PHE A 63 -0.99 17.84 5.56
C PHE A 63 -2.04 16.74 5.42
N ALA A 64 -3.01 16.89 4.53
CA ALA A 64 -4.17 16.01 4.47
C ALA A 64 -3.89 14.65 3.79
N ALA A 65 -2.69 14.11 3.99
CA ALA A 65 -2.32 12.76 3.58
C ALA A 65 -2.68 11.68 4.62
N SER A 66 -2.83 12.07 5.90
CA SER A 66 -3.13 11.14 6.99
C SER A 66 -4.61 10.72 7.03
N ASN A 67 -4.82 9.43 7.23
CA ASN A 67 -6.07 8.74 7.50
C ASN A 67 -6.86 9.38 8.63
N HIS A 68 -6.20 10.03 9.61
CA HIS A 68 -6.86 10.74 10.70
C HIS A 68 -7.77 11.88 10.22
N TYR A 69 -7.56 12.44 9.02
CA TYR A 69 -8.49 13.42 8.47
C TYR A 69 -9.84 12.78 8.11
N GLY A 70 -9.82 11.62 7.46
CA GLY A 70 -11.04 10.88 7.13
C GLY A 70 -11.66 10.21 8.36
N TYR A 71 -10.84 9.82 9.34
CA TYR A 71 -11.25 8.98 10.47
C TYR A 71 -12.26 9.64 11.41
N HIS A 72 -12.48 10.94 11.29
CA HIS A 72 -13.40 11.73 12.11
C HIS A 72 -14.67 12.18 11.35
N GLY A 73 -15.00 11.53 10.22
CA GLY A 73 -16.23 11.83 9.46
C GLY A 73 -17.54 11.71 10.27
N ASP A 74 -17.52 11.00 11.41
CA ASP A 74 -18.65 10.91 12.35
C ASP A 74 -19.11 12.28 12.86
N LEU A 75 -18.20 13.25 12.99
CA LEU A 75 -18.55 14.61 13.40
C LEU A 75 -19.52 15.27 12.42
N ALA A 76 -19.32 15.06 11.11
CA ALA A 76 -20.25 15.56 10.10
C ALA A 76 -21.62 14.89 10.23
N VAL A 77 -21.66 13.58 10.48
CA VAL A 77 -22.92 12.84 10.67
C VAL A 77 -23.69 13.34 11.90
N LEU A 78 -23.01 13.52 13.04
CA LEU A 78 -23.60 14.03 14.28
C LEU A 78 -24.14 15.46 14.15
N LEU A 79 -23.41 16.34 13.48
CA LEU A 79 -23.88 17.71 13.25
C LEU A 79 -25.12 17.71 12.35
N CYS A 80 -25.11 16.90 11.30
CA CYS A 80 -26.19 16.86 10.34
C CYS A 80 -27.48 16.22 10.86
N SER A 81 -27.43 15.40 11.91
CA SER A 81 -28.66 14.86 12.51
C SER A 81 -29.45 15.90 13.31
N ILE A 82 -28.88 17.07 13.57
CA ILE A 82 -29.57 18.21 14.19
C ILE A 82 -29.52 19.44 13.28
N GLU A 83 -29.32 19.26 11.97
CA GLU A 83 -29.34 20.35 11.00
C GLU A 83 -30.68 21.08 11.06
N ASP A 84 -30.64 22.41 10.96
CA ASP A 84 -31.80 23.30 11.12
C ASP A 84 -32.49 23.26 12.51
N GLU A 85 -31.91 22.56 13.49
CA GLU A 85 -32.35 22.59 14.89
C GLU A 85 -31.46 23.48 15.77
N GLU A 86 -31.96 23.82 16.97
CA GLU A 86 -31.14 24.53 17.95
C GLU A 86 -29.86 23.73 18.27
N GLY A 87 -28.72 24.43 18.32
CA GLY A 87 -27.44 23.82 18.67
C GLY A 87 -26.64 23.28 17.48
N PHE A 88 -27.18 23.31 16.26
CA PHE A 88 -26.39 23.09 15.05
C PHE A 88 -25.26 24.12 14.95
N ASP A 89 -24.04 23.63 14.82
CA ASP A 89 -22.85 24.46 14.72
C ASP A 89 -22.32 24.44 13.27
N VAL A 90 -22.80 25.41 12.49
CA VAL A 90 -22.42 25.58 11.08
C VAL A 90 -20.92 25.78 10.88
N GLN A 91 -20.22 26.42 11.82
CA GLN A 91 -18.78 26.65 11.72
C GLN A 91 -18.00 25.35 11.90
N THR A 92 -18.41 24.54 12.89
CA THR A 92 -17.86 23.19 13.09
C THR A 92 -18.14 22.31 11.86
N PHE A 93 -19.35 22.39 11.28
CA PHE A 93 -19.71 21.64 10.07
C PHE A 93 -18.84 22.01 8.86
N GLU A 94 -18.70 23.30 8.53
CA GLU A 94 -17.85 23.74 7.42
C GLU A 94 -16.37 23.38 7.66
N THR A 95 -15.94 23.34 8.91
CA THR A 95 -14.58 22.88 9.27
C THR A 95 -14.38 21.40 8.97
N ILE A 96 -15.27 20.50 9.44
CA ILE A 96 -15.13 19.07 9.15
C ILE A 96 -15.32 18.77 7.66
N LYS A 97 -16.21 19.49 6.97
CA LYS A 97 -16.34 19.42 5.51
C LYS A 97 -15.02 19.71 4.81
N ARG A 98 -14.35 20.81 5.17
CA ARG A 98 -13.02 21.15 4.63
C ARG A 98 -11.99 20.05 4.92
N VAL A 99 -11.97 19.50 6.12
CA VAL A 99 -11.06 18.40 6.51
C VAL A 99 -11.24 17.18 5.61
N LEU A 100 -12.49 16.73 5.42
CA LEU A 100 -12.80 15.57 4.59
C LEU A 100 -12.46 15.79 3.12
N LEU A 101 -12.75 16.98 2.57
CA LEU A 101 -12.41 17.30 1.18
C LEU A 101 -10.90 17.44 0.97
N ASN A 102 -10.19 18.03 1.92
CA ASN A 102 -8.73 18.08 1.88
C ASN A 102 -8.13 16.67 1.91
N TYR A 103 -8.68 15.77 2.71
CA TYR A 103 -8.21 14.37 2.76
C TYR A 103 -8.44 13.65 1.44
N TRP A 104 -9.63 13.79 0.86
CA TRP A 104 -9.91 13.20 -0.44
C TRP A 104 -8.97 13.75 -1.51
N GLU A 105 -8.63 15.04 -1.43
CA GLU A 105 -7.82 15.72 -2.42
C GLU A 105 -6.32 15.39 -2.30
N VAL A 106 -5.77 15.34 -1.09
CA VAL A 106 -4.33 15.13 -0.85
C VAL A 106 -3.99 13.68 -0.49
N GLY A 107 -4.82 12.99 0.29
CA GLY A 107 -4.56 11.62 0.74
C GLY A 107 -4.75 10.56 -0.34
N PHE A 108 -5.42 10.91 -1.43
CA PHE A 108 -5.60 10.04 -2.60
C PHE A 108 -5.05 10.73 -3.85
N THR A 109 -4.30 9.96 -4.64
CA THR A 109 -3.73 10.38 -5.92
C THR A 109 -4.83 10.60 -6.97
N ARG A 110 -4.50 11.24 -8.11
CA ARG A 110 -5.46 11.38 -9.23
C ARG A 110 -5.92 10.03 -9.80
N LYS A 111 -5.07 9.02 -9.69
CA LYS A 111 -5.37 7.62 -10.05
C LYS A 111 -5.99 6.81 -8.90
N GLY A 112 -6.43 7.47 -7.82
CA GLY A 112 -7.20 6.85 -6.74
C GLY A 112 -6.41 6.03 -5.73
N ALA A 113 -5.11 5.81 -5.93
CA ALA A 113 -4.24 5.19 -4.93
C ALA A 113 -4.10 6.09 -3.69
N CYS A 114 -4.07 5.49 -2.50
CA CYS A 114 -3.85 6.22 -1.26
C CYS A 114 -2.35 6.31 -0.94
N HIS A 115 -1.86 7.47 -0.49
CA HIS A 115 -0.47 7.63 -0.03
C HIS A 115 -0.16 6.76 1.20
N GLU A 116 -1.14 6.67 2.11
CA GLU A 116 -1.13 5.78 3.27
C GLU A 116 -1.67 4.38 2.98
N ASP A 117 -1.85 4.05 1.69
CA ASP A 117 -2.03 2.67 1.29
C ASP A 117 -3.34 2.13 1.91
N GLY A 118 -3.36 0.91 2.43
CA GLY A 118 -4.53 0.26 3.03
C GLY A 118 -5.11 1.02 4.21
N TYR A 119 -4.37 1.91 4.88
CA TYR A 119 -4.91 2.77 5.94
C TYR A 119 -5.95 3.76 5.42
N GLY A 120 -5.86 4.15 4.14
CA GLY A 120 -6.84 4.98 3.48
C GLY A 120 -8.23 4.34 3.40
N PRO A 121 -8.42 3.29 2.59
CA PRO A 121 -9.69 2.58 2.53
C PRO A 121 -10.09 2.01 3.90
N ASN A 122 -9.15 1.44 4.67
CA ASN A 122 -9.51 0.74 5.90
C ASN A 122 -9.87 1.66 7.07
N LEU A 123 -9.04 2.67 7.38
CA LEU A 123 -9.26 3.56 8.52
C LEU A 123 -9.81 4.91 8.08
N GLY A 124 -9.16 5.60 7.15
CA GLY A 124 -9.53 6.95 6.74
C GLY A 124 -10.95 7.01 6.19
N LEU A 125 -11.32 6.07 5.32
CA LEU A 125 -12.65 6.00 4.73
C LEU A 125 -13.66 5.21 5.58
N ARG A 126 -13.31 4.73 6.78
CA ARG A 126 -14.27 4.08 7.67
C ARG A 126 -15.37 5.04 8.16
N ALA A 127 -14.98 6.10 8.85
CA ALA A 127 -15.90 7.18 9.19
C ALA A 127 -15.99 8.21 8.05
N GLY A 128 -14.91 8.36 7.28
CA GLY A 128 -14.81 9.29 6.17
C GLY A 128 -15.89 9.05 5.12
N SER A 129 -16.17 7.79 4.76
CA SER A 129 -17.22 7.50 3.75
C SER A 129 -18.60 7.96 4.20
N ARG A 130 -18.95 7.80 5.48
CA ARG A 130 -20.22 8.30 6.05
C ARG A 130 -20.29 9.83 6.00
N GLY A 131 -19.23 10.50 6.44
CA GLY A 131 -19.13 11.95 6.36
C GLY A 131 -19.23 12.46 4.91
N LEU A 132 -18.51 11.84 3.97
CA LEU A 132 -18.56 12.19 2.55
C LEU A 132 -19.94 11.91 1.93
N PHE A 133 -20.66 10.88 2.38
CA PHE A 133 -22.05 10.62 1.99
C PHE A 133 -23.00 11.72 2.44
N VAL A 134 -22.86 12.18 3.69
CA VAL A 134 -23.60 13.33 4.23
C VAL A 134 -23.34 14.60 3.40
N LEU A 135 -22.10 14.82 2.95
CA LEU A 135 -21.74 15.93 2.06
C LEU A 135 -22.33 15.78 0.66
N ALA A 136 -22.36 14.56 0.10
CA ALA A 136 -22.94 14.30 -1.21
C ALA A 136 -24.43 14.64 -1.25
N ARG A 137 -25.17 14.33 -0.18
CA ARG A 137 -26.58 14.71 -0.02
C ARG A 137 -26.80 16.23 0.13
N ARG A 138 -25.74 16.99 0.41
CA ARG A 138 -25.72 18.46 0.53
C ARG A 138 -24.99 19.14 -0.63
N GLY A 139 -24.95 18.49 -1.79
CA GLY A 139 -24.43 19.06 -3.04
C GLY A 139 -22.92 18.93 -3.25
N THR A 140 -22.16 18.33 -2.33
CA THR A 140 -20.72 18.07 -2.51
C THR A 140 -20.47 16.58 -2.71
N ASN A 141 -20.64 16.11 -3.95
CA ASN A 141 -20.60 14.69 -4.27
C ASN A 141 -19.25 14.25 -4.84
N ILE A 142 -18.38 13.67 -4.00
CA ILE A 142 -17.11 13.10 -4.48
C ILE A 142 -17.28 11.75 -5.18
N PHE A 143 -18.40 11.05 -4.95
CA PHE A 143 -18.60 9.70 -5.44
C PHE A 143 -18.77 9.72 -6.96
N ASP A 144 -19.46 10.73 -7.50
CA ASP A 144 -19.56 10.95 -8.94
C ASP A 144 -18.36 11.69 -9.54
N THR A 145 -17.14 11.29 -9.16
CA THR A 145 -15.91 11.83 -9.75
C THR A 145 -15.10 10.74 -10.41
N ALA A 146 -14.30 11.11 -11.42
CA ALA A 146 -13.34 10.18 -12.02
C ALA A 146 -12.35 9.64 -10.97
N LYS A 147 -11.94 10.48 -10.01
CA LYS A 147 -11.05 10.10 -8.91
C LYS A 147 -11.65 8.99 -8.04
N TYR A 148 -12.94 9.03 -7.74
CA TYR A 148 -13.59 7.98 -6.94
C TYR A 148 -13.73 6.67 -7.72
N ARG A 149 -14.05 6.75 -9.01
CA ARG A 149 -13.99 5.58 -9.91
C ARG A 149 -12.58 4.99 -9.99
N HIS A 150 -11.54 5.83 -10.03
CA HIS A 150 -10.16 5.36 -9.96
C HIS A 150 -9.81 4.73 -8.61
N PHE A 151 -10.34 5.23 -7.50
CA PHE A 151 -10.17 4.62 -6.17
C PHE A 151 -10.77 3.21 -6.13
N ILE A 152 -11.97 2.99 -6.67
CA ILE A 152 -12.57 1.65 -6.79
C ILE A 152 -11.64 0.73 -7.60
N ARG A 153 -11.12 1.21 -8.73
CA ARG A 153 -10.17 0.42 -9.55
C ARG A 153 -8.90 0.07 -8.78
N TYR A 154 -8.31 1.05 -8.09
CA TYR A 154 -7.16 0.84 -7.22
C TYR A 154 -7.45 -0.22 -6.16
N PHE A 155 -8.57 -0.09 -5.46
CA PHE A 155 -8.93 -1.01 -4.40
C PHE A 155 -9.08 -2.45 -4.91
N ALA A 156 -9.72 -2.65 -6.07
CA ALA A 156 -9.84 -3.96 -6.69
C ALA A 156 -8.48 -4.52 -7.18
N LEU A 157 -7.65 -3.69 -7.81
CA LEU A 157 -6.37 -4.11 -8.40
C LEU A 157 -5.34 -4.52 -7.34
N GLU A 158 -5.44 -4.02 -6.12
CA GLU A 158 -4.53 -4.31 -5.02
C GLU A 158 -4.82 -5.62 -4.30
N PHE A 159 -5.98 -6.24 -4.51
CA PHE A 159 -6.23 -7.56 -3.96
C PHE A 159 -5.51 -8.63 -4.77
N GLU A 160 -4.90 -9.57 -4.04
CA GLU A 160 -4.49 -10.85 -4.60
C GLU A 160 -5.67 -11.55 -5.27
N PRO A 161 -5.41 -12.29 -6.36
CA PRO A 161 -6.47 -12.75 -7.25
C PRO A 161 -7.34 -13.87 -6.67
N PHE A 162 -6.89 -14.57 -5.63
CA PHE A 162 -7.57 -15.76 -5.09
C PHE A 162 -8.50 -15.46 -3.91
N PRO A 163 -9.47 -16.35 -3.62
CA PRO A 163 -10.39 -16.19 -2.50
C PRO A 163 -9.64 -16.03 -1.17
N GLY A 164 -9.80 -14.87 -0.54
CA GLY A 164 -9.17 -14.60 0.78
C GLY A 164 -7.74 -14.11 0.67
N GLY A 165 -7.25 -13.90 -0.55
CA GLY A 165 -6.06 -13.13 -0.83
C GLY A 165 -6.13 -11.73 -0.21
N ALA A 166 -4.99 -11.27 0.28
CA ALA A 166 -4.89 -10.01 1.00
C ALA A 166 -4.86 -8.82 0.03
N PHE A 167 -5.12 -7.63 0.58
CA PHE A 167 -4.76 -6.39 -0.08
C PHE A 167 -3.25 -6.18 0.04
N THR A 168 -2.54 -6.13 -1.09
CA THR A 168 -1.08 -6.00 -1.17
C THR A 168 -0.66 -4.53 -1.14
N GLY A 169 -0.91 -3.87 -0.01
CA GLY A 169 -0.78 -2.43 0.06
C GLY A 169 -1.08 -1.79 1.39
N GLY A 170 -0.97 -2.44 2.55
CA GLY A 170 -1.04 -1.79 3.87
C GLY A 170 0.16 -0.88 4.13
N ALA A 171 0.20 -0.07 5.19
CA ALA A 171 1.26 0.92 5.48
C ALA A 171 2.62 0.64 4.79
N SER A 172 2.83 1.19 3.59
CA SER A 172 3.99 0.87 2.74
C SER A 172 3.99 -0.59 2.19
N GLY A 173 2.99 -1.02 1.43
CA GLY A 173 2.94 -2.36 0.81
C GLY A 173 2.57 -3.56 1.72
N ALA A 174 2.24 -3.39 2.99
CA ALA A 174 1.98 -4.49 3.94
C ALA A 174 0.78 -5.41 3.59
N TYR A 175 0.78 -6.65 4.07
CA TYR A 175 -0.39 -7.54 3.99
C TYR A 175 -1.56 -7.04 4.85
N TYR A 176 -2.71 -6.74 4.23
CA TYR A 176 -3.94 -6.41 4.93
C TYR A 176 -5.03 -7.45 4.66
N GLN A 177 -5.34 -8.27 5.67
CA GLN A 177 -6.39 -9.30 5.58
C GLN A 177 -7.71 -8.84 6.21
N ASP A 178 -7.65 -8.01 7.25
CA ASP A 178 -8.85 -7.64 8.01
C ASP A 178 -9.30 -6.21 7.72
N PHE A 179 -10.23 -6.04 6.79
CA PHE A 179 -10.80 -4.73 6.50
C PHE A 179 -12.02 -4.41 7.37
N TYR A 180 -12.18 -3.12 7.70
CA TYR A 180 -13.49 -2.55 7.97
C TYR A 180 -14.24 -2.50 6.63
N PRO A 181 -15.46 -3.04 6.57
CA PRO A 181 -16.18 -3.18 5.31
C PRO A 181 -16.79 -1.86 4.83
N THR A 182 -16.79 -0.80 5.66
CA THR A 182 -17.54 0.44 5.43
C THR A 182 -17.31 1.06 4.05
N CYS A 183 -16.06 1.27 3.64
CA CYS A 183 -15.77 1.91 2.35
C CYS A 183 -16.19 1.02 1.16
N ALA A 184 -16.07 -0.31 1.30
CA ALA A 184 -16.51 -1.28 0.30
C ALA A 184 -18.05 -1.35 0.22
N LEU A 185 -18.73 -1.35 1.36
CA LEU A 185 -20.19 -1.32 1.46
C LEU A 185 -20.75 -0.04 0.84
N VAL A 186 -20.20 1.12 1.18
CA VAL A 186 -20.63 2.39 0.59
C VAL A 186 -20.36 2.41 -0.92
N ALA A 187 -19.21 1.92 -1.38
CA ALA A 187 -18.91 1.83 -2.80
C ALA A 187 -19.89 0.88 -3.54
N HIS A 188 -20.19 -0.28 -2.96
CA HIS A 188 -21.16 -1.23 -3.51
C HIS A 188 -22.57 -0.65 -3.54
N TYR A 189 -23.03 -0.05 -2.44
CA TYR A 189 -24.33 0.64 -2.37
C TYR A 189 -24.50 1.72 -3.45
N LEU A 190 -23.44 2.49 -3.73
CA LEU A 190 -23.45 3.52 -4.76
C LEU A 190 -23.33 2.97 -6.19
N TYR A 191 -22.70 1.80 -6.34
CA TYR A 191 -22.44 1.17 -7.64
C TYR A 191 -22.74 -0.34 -7.58
N PRO A 192 -24.00 -0.76 -7.34
CA PRO A 192 -24.33 -2.15 -7.05
C PRO A 192 -24.11 -3.08 -8.24
N HIS A 193 -24.18 -2.54 -9.46
CA HIS A 193 -23.94 -3.28 -10.70
C HIS A 193 -22.47 -3.24 -11.16
N SER A 194 -21.57 -2.56 -10.45
CA SER A 194 -20.16 -2.48 -10.85
C SER A 194 -19.45 -3.79 -10.48
N PRO A 195 -18.85 -4.51 -11.43
CA PRO A 195 -18.17 -5.76 -11.11
C PRO A 195 -16.97 -5.55 -10.17
N ALA A 196 -16.33 -4.38 -10.23
CA ALA A 196 -15.20 -4.06 -9.36
C ALA A 196 -15.62 -3.87 -7.89
N THR A 197 -16.74 -3.20 -7.60
CA THR A 197 -17.24 -3.02 -6.23
C THR A 197 -17.74 -4.33 -5.64
N ASN A 198 -18.46 -5.13 -6.44
CA ASN A 198 -18.86 -6.49 -6.08
C ASN A 198 -17.64 -7.35 -5.75
N PHE A 199 -16.58 -7.28 -6.57
CA PHE A 199 -15.35 -8.02 -6.32
C PHE A 199 -14.71 -7.62 -4.99
N ILE A 200 -14.57 -6.31 -4.73
CA ILE A 200 -14.02 -5.79 -3.46
C ILE A 200 -14.83 -6.29 -2.27
N LEU A 201 -16.16 -6.14 -2.30
CA LEU A 201 -17.02 -6.53 -1.19
C LEU A 201 -16.93 -8.04 -0.95
N ARG A 202 -16.98 -8.84 -2.01
CA ARG A 202 -16.83 -10.29 -1.98
C ARG A 202 -15.45 -10.74 -1.48
N GLN A 203 -14.41 -9.97 -1.77
CA GLN A 203 -13.06 -10.21 -1.25
C GLN A 203 -12.92 -9.87 0.23
N ILE A 204 -13.80 -9.03 0.79
CA ILE A 204 -13.79 -8.71 2.22
C ILE A 204 -14.73 -9.65 3.00
N CYS A 205 -15.95 -9.86 2.50
CA CYS A 205 -17.01 -10.58 3.20
C CYS A 205 -17.09 -12.08 2.88
N GLY A 206 -16.47 -12.54 1.79
CA GLY A 206 -16.65 -13.90 1.28
C GLY A 206 -17.81 -14.02 0.29
N ASP A 207 -18.00 -15.23 -0.25
CA ASP A 207 -19.02 -15.51 -1.28
C ASP A 207 -20.45 -15.47 -0.75
N ASP A 208 -20.58 -15.81 0.51
CA ASP A 208 -21.81 -16.06 1.26
C ASP A 208 -21.82 -15.24 2.56
N PHE A 209 -21.03 -14.16 2.62
CA PHE A 209 -20.81 -13.35 3.81
C PHE A 209 -20.29 -14.14 5.02
N SER A 210 -19.67 -15.31 4.81
CA SER A 210 -19.15 -16.18 5.87
C SER A 210 -17.94 -15.62 6.62
N ARG A 211 -17.27 -14.58 6.10
CA ARG A 211 -16.07 -14.05 6.75
C ARG A 211 -16.45 -13.20 7.95
N PRO A 212 -15.69 -13.31 9.06
CA PRO A 212 -15.92 -12.48 10.23
C PRO A 212 -15.86 -11.00 9.87
N PHE A 213 -16.92 -10.26 10.18
CA PHE A 213 -16.88 -8.82 10.10
C PHE A 213 -16.36 -8.22 11.41
N ARG A 214 -15.82 -7.01 11.33
CA ARG A 214 -15.52 -6.20 12.50
C ARG A 214 -16.79 -5.56 13.03
N TRP A 215 -17.08 -5.71 14.32
CA TRP A 215 -18.30 -5.19 14.95
C TRP A 215 -18.46 -3.66 14.75
N GLN A 216 -17.36 -2.93 14.59
CA GLN A 216 -17.39 -1.49 14.30
C GLN A 216 -18.03 -1.14 12.95
N GLY A 217 -18.25 -2.12 12.06
CA GLY A 217 -18.93 -1.95 10.77
C GLY A 217 -20.41 -2.34 10.78
N TRP A 218 -20.98 -2.76 11.91
CA TRP A 218 -22.40 -3.21 12.00
C TRP A 218 -23.40 -2.20 11.48
N LEU A 219 -23.21 -0.95 11.87
CA LEU A 219 -24.05 0.15 11.42
C LEU A 219 -24.04 0.27 9.89
N ASP A 220 -22.88 0.11 9.27
CA ASP A 220 -22.73 0.25 7.82
C ASP A 220 -23.38 -0.91 7.07
N TYR A 221 -23.34 -2.14 7.61
CA TYR A 221 -24.11 -3.25 7.04
C TYR A 221 -25.61 -3.02 7.13
N MET A 222 -26.11 -2.50 8.26
CA MET A 222 -27.54 -2.20 8.41
C MET A 222 -28.00 -1.12 7.43
N LEU A 223 -27.17 -0.10 7.18
CA LEU A 223 -27.54 1.03 6.32
C LEU A 223 -27.33 0.78 4.83
N PHE A 224 -26.23 0.11 4.48
CA PHE A 224 -25.74 0.02 3.10
C PHE A 224 -25.61 -1.43 2.62
N GLY A 225 -25.88 -2.42 3.46
CA GLY A 225 -25.84 -3.82 3.08
C GLY A 225 -26.87 -4.13 2.00
N CYS A 226 -26.39 -4.65 0.89
CA CYS A 226 -27.21 -5.23 -0.17
C CYS A 226 -26.55 -6.52 -0.66
N ASP A 227 -27.34 -7.35 -1.34
CA ASP A 227 -26.84 -8.61 -1.89
C ASP A 227 -25.72 -8.38 -2.90
N LEU A 228 -24.83 -9.37 -3.02
CA LEU A 228 -23.85 -9.39 -4.11
C LEU A 228 -24.59 -9.59 -5.43
N GLU A 229 -24.22 -8.79 -6.43
CA GLU A 229 -24.76 -8.91 -7.78
C GLU A 229 -23.69 -9.38 -8.77
N GLY A 230 -24.16 -9.91 -9.90
CA GLY A 230 -23.30 -10.39 -10.98
C GLY A 230 -22.95 -11.88 -10.90
N PRO A 231 -21.95 -12.32 -11.68
CA PRO A 231 -21.59 -13.73 -11.78
C PRO A 231 -21.15 -14.36 -10.45
N GLN A 232 -21.55 -15.62 -10.23
CA GLN A 232 -21.05 -16.41 -9.10
C GLN A 232 -19.54 -16.69 -9.19
N SER A 233 -18.91 -16.64 -10.35
CA SER A 233 -17.47 -16.79 -10.47
C SER A 233 -16.75 -15.45 -10.24
N ARG A 234 -15.74 -15.42 -9.35
CA ARG A 234 -14.86 -14.25 -9.15
C ARG A 234 -14.11 -13.88 -10.43
N GLU A 235 -13.60 -14.88 -11.12
CA GLU A 235 -12.88 -14.70 -12.38
C GLU A 235 -13.78 -14.04 -13.43
N GLU A 236 -15.02 -14.50 -13.56
CA GLU A 236 -15.97 -13.91 -14.51
C GLU A 236 -16.35 -12.48 -14.14
N LEU A 237 -16.59 -12.22 -12.85
CA LEU A 237 -16.83 -10.88 -12.32
C LEU A 237 -15.66 -9.92 -12.65
N LEU A 238 -14.42 -10.37 -12.47
CA LEU A 238 -13.23 -9.60 -12.77
C LEU A 238 -13.01 -9.42 -14.28
N LYS A 239 -13.30 -10.43 -15.12
CA LYS A 239 -13.28 -10.27 -16.59
C LYS A 239 -14.28 -9.21 -17.05
N GLN A 240 -15.48 -9.18 -16.47
CA GLN A 240 -16.53 -8.20 -16.79
C GLN A 240 -16.21 -6.80 -16.27
N SER A 241 -15.31 -6.67 -15.28
CA SER A 241 -14.93 -5.37 -14.72
C SER A 241 -14.18 -4.46 -15.71
N GLY A 242 -13.59 -5.02 -16.76
CA GLY A 242 -12.75 -4.29 -17.70
C GLY A 242 -11.49 -3.69 -17.05
N LEU A 243 -11.10 -4.17 -15.87
CA LEU A 243 -9.89 -3.72 -15.20
C LEU A 243 -8.65 -4.15 -16.00
N PRO A 244 -7.61 -3.30 -16.07
CA PRO A 244 -6.38 -3.64 -16.77
C PRO A 244 -5.59 -4.70 -15.99
N LEU A 245 -4.81 -5.51 -16.69
CA LEU A 245 -3.90 -6.48 -16.07
C LEU A 245 -2.66 -5.84 -15.45
N SER A 246 -2.39 -4.56 -15.70
CA SER A 246 -1.42 -3.78 -14.94
C SER A 246 -1.79 -2.32 -14.82
N VAL A 247 -1.23 -1.69 -13.80
CA VAL A 247 -1.38 -0.26 -13.53
C VAL A 247 -0.12 0.28 -12.88
N TYR A 248 0.21 1.52 -13.24
CA TYR A 248 1.25 2.32 -12.61
C TYR A 248 0.66 3.57 -11.94
N TYR A 249 0.95 3.71 -10.65
CA TYR A 249 0.60 4.87 -9.82
C TYR A 249 1.84 5.75 -9.62
N PRO A 250 2.02 6.82 -10.42
CA PRO A 250 3.28 7.58 -10.44
C PRO A 250 3.57 8.33 -9.15
N GLU A 251 2.58 9.03 -8.61
CA GLU A 251 2.69 9.75 -7.32
C GLU A 251 3.09 8.81 -6.17
N ARG A 252 2.66 7.54 -6.24
CA ARG A 252 2.90 6.52 -5.22
C ARG A 252 4.13 5.65 -5.53
N GLY A 253 4.66 5.72 -6.76
CA GLY A 253 5.72 4.88 -7.28
C GLY A 253 5.42 3.39 -7.20
N LYS A 254 4.18 3.00 -7.52
CA LYS A 254 3.72 1.61 -7.38
C LYS A 254 3.25 1.03 -8.69
N VAL A 255 3.70 -0.17 -8.99
CA VAL A 255 3.25 -0.98 -10.12
C VAL A 255 2.56 -2.22 -9.59
N VAL A 256 1.39 -2.51 -10.14
CA VAL A 256 0.66 -3.75 -9.91
C VAL A 256 0.49 -4.42 -11.27
N ALA A 257 0.84 -5.69 -11.37
CA ALA A 257 0.73 -6.45 -12.60
C ALA A 257 0.27 -7.88 -12.34
N ARG A 258 -0.55 -8.42 -13.22
CA ARG A 258 -1.03 -9.80 -13.19
C ARG A 258 -1.06 -10.43 -14.59
N SER A 259 -1.02 -11.76 -14.61
CA SER A 259 -1.04 -12.56 -15.84
C SER A 259 -2.44 -12.68 -16.44
N ASP A 260 -3.45 -12.89 -15.59
CA ASP A 260 -4.87 -12.89 -15.94
C ASP A 260 -5.73 -12.62 -14.67
N TRP A 261 -7.03 -12.94 -14.73
CA TRP A 261 -8.00 -12.74 -13.66
C TRP A 261 -8.45 -14.03 -12.96
N SER A 262 -7.80 -15.16 -13.25
CA SER A 262 -8.08 -16.43 -12.56
C SER A 262 -7.54 -16.41 -11.13
N ASP A 263 -8.07 -17.27 -10.26
CA ASP A 263 -7.57 -17.46 -8.89
C ASP A 263 -6.10 -17.94 -8.87
N ASP A 264 -5.62 -18.53 -9.96
CA ASP A 264 -4.25 -19.02 -10.11
C ASP A 264 -3.29 -17.98 -10.71
N ALA A 265 -3.78 -16.80 -11.11
CA ALA A 265 -3.01 -15.78 -11.78
C ALA A 265 -1.73 -15.41 -11.00
N LEU A 266 -0.60 -15.37 -11.70
CA LEU A 266 0.60 -14.69 -11.22
C LEU A 266 0.30 -13.19 -11.08
N HIS A 267 0.45 -12.67 -9.87
CA HIS A 267 0.26 -11.29 -9.44
C HIS A 267 1.53 -10.78 -8.75
N VAL A 268 2.05 -9.63 -9.17
CA VAL A 268 3.28 -9.02 -8.67
C VAL A 268 3.08 -7.53 -8.44
N THR A 269 3.68 -7.02 -7.37
CA THR A 269 3.76 -5.57 -7.13
C THR A 269 5.21 -5.12 -7.00
N LEU A 270 5.51 -3.90 -7.43
CA LEU A 270 6.74 -3.16 -7.10
C LEU A 270 6.35 -1.86 -6.41
N ASP A 271 7.00 -1.53 -5.30
CA ASP A 271 6.69 -0.34 -4.50
C ASP A 271 7.95 0.49 -4.22
N ALA A 272 7.99 1.76 -4.69
CA ALA A 272 9.18 2.61 -4.66
C ALA A 272 9.04 3.94 -3.88
N ARG A 273 7.83 4.49 -3.67
CA ARG A 273 7.59 5.66 -2.78
C ARG A 273 8.32 6.98 -3.08
N PRO A 274 8.13 7.60 -4.25
CA PRO A 274 8.47 9.02 -4.43
C PRO A 274 7.72 9.93 -3.44
N ASP A 275 6.57 9.50 -2.93
CA ASP A 275 5.76 10.23 -1.94
C ASP A 275 6.22 10.10 -0.49
N ALA A 276 7.33 9.41 -0.17
CA ALA A 276 7.74 9.08 1.21
C ALA A 276 7.70 10.25 2.22
N PHE A 277 7.90 11.49 1.77
CA PHE A 277 7.84 12.70 2.60
C PHE A 277 6.44 12.98 3.18
N LEU A 278 5.39 12.39 2.59
CA LEU A 278 3.99 12.52 3.00
C LEU A 278 3.53 11.48 4.01
N ILE A 279 4.29 10.41 4.29
CA ILE A 279 3.81 9.23 5.05
C ILE A 279 4.41 9.12 6.46
N GLY A 280 3.56 8.74 7.41
CA GLY A 280 3.89 8.57 8.82
C GLY A 280 4.05 7.09 9.18
N HIS A 281 3.16 6.24 8.64
CA HIS A 281 3.26 4.78 8.74
C HIS A 281 4.20 4.23 7.66
N ASP A 282 5.49 4.54 7.80
CA ASP A 282 6.50 4.18 6.80
C ASP A 282 7.34 2.96 7.21
N LYS A 283 8.01 2.36 6.22
CA LYS A 283 8.90 1.20 6.37
C LYS A 283 10.18 1.33 5.56
N VAL A 284 11.02 0.31 5.69
CA VAL A 284 12.32 0.11 5.02
C VAL A 284 12.14 -0.75 3.78
N ASP A 285 11.53 -0.22 2.74
CA ASP A 285 10.95 -1.05 1.69
C ASP A 285 10.99 -0.46 0.27
N ARG A 286 11.89 0.48 -0.01
CA ARG A 286 11.95 1.07 -1.35
C ARG A 286 12.40 0.03 -2.37
N GLY A 287 11.58 -0.15 -3.39
CA GLY A 287 11.75 -1.21 -4.38
C GLY A 287 11.36 -2.61 -3.87
N THR A 288 10.67 -2.74 -2.74
CA THR A 288 10.15 -4.05 -2.32
C THR A 288 9.17 -4.60 -3.36
N PHE A 289 9.07 -5.92 -3.43
CA PHE A 289 8.08 -6.59 -4.28
C PHE A 289 7.27 -7.62 -3.51
N THR A 290 6.04 -7.85 -3.96
CA THR A 290 5.21 -8.98 -3.53
C THR A 290 4.92 -9.88 -4.72
N LEU A 291 4.70 -11.16 -4.48
CA LEU A 291 4.39 -12.13 -5.51
C LEU A 291 3.43 -13.18 -4.98
N SER A 292 2.32 -13.37 -5.70
CA SER A 292 1.36 -14.43 -5.47
C SER A 292 0.97 -15.10 -6.78
N ALA A 293 0.64 -16.39 -6.71
CA ALA A 293 0.22 -17.20 -7.84
C ALA A 293 -0.37 -18.51 -7.32
N LEU A 294 -1.11 -19.22 -8.17
CA LEU A 294 -1.61 -20.56 -7.87
C LEU A 294 -2.46 -20.61 -6.59
N GLY A 295 -3.20 -19.53 -6.28
CA GLY A 295 -3.98 -19.43 -5.05
C GLY A 295 -3.18 -19.28 -3.76
N ARG A 296 -1.93 -18.79 -3.81
CA ARG A 296 -1.13 -18.47 -2.61
C ARG A 296 -0.15 -17.33 -2.81
N THR A 297 0.24 -16.72 -1.69
CA THR A 297 1.39 -15.82 -1.61
C THR A 297 2.70 -16.60 -1.55
N PHE A 298 3.70 -16.11 -2.27
CA PHE A 298 5.08 -16.62 -2.22
C PHE A 298 6.04 -15.58 -1.63
N ALA A 299 5.94 -14.33 -2.09
CA ALA A 299 6.69 -13.20 -1.56
C ALA A 299 5.74 -12.14 -1.00
N PHE A 300 6.03 -11.64 0.20
CA PHE A 300 5.15 -10.69 0.88
C PHE A 300 5.92 -9.49 1.44
N SER A 301 5.19 -8.42 1.77
CA SER A 301 5.70 -7.29 2.54
C SER A 301 4.95 -7.24 3.87
N GLY A 302 5.68 -7.17 4.97
CA GLY A 302 5.11 -7.29 6.31
C GLY A 302 4.46 -6.01 6.82
N ASP A 303 3.64 -6.10 7.88
CA ASP A 303 2.98 -4.94 8.50
C ASP A 303 3.94 -4.04 9.29
N PHE A 304 3.78 -2.72 9.18
CA PHE A 304 4.72 -1.76 9.77
C PHE A 304 4.81 -1.86 11.31
N HIS A 305 3.78 -2.35 12.00
CA HIS A 305 3.89 -2.54 13.45
C HIS A 305 4.88 -3.65 13.83
N TRP A 306 5.14 -4.58 12.91
CA TRP A 306 5.94 -5.79 13.17
C TRP A 306 7.19 -5.91 12.30
N PHE A 307 7.26 -5.19 11.17
CA PHE A 307 8.31 -5.31 10.16
C PHE A 307 8.93 -3.93 9.88
N ASN A 308 9.83 -3.49 10.78
CA ASN A 308 10.44 -2.16 10.82
C ASN A 308 11.91 -2.10 10.38
N THR A 309 12.54 -3.23 10.04
CA THR A 309 13.96 -3.25 9.64
C THR A 309 14.12 -3.63 8.16
N SER A 310 15.26 -3.28 7.56
CA SER A 310 15.54 -3.70 6.16
C SER A 310 15.58 -5.22 6.00
N GLN A 311 15.97 -5.93 7.06
CA GLN A 311 16.07 -7.39 7.11
C GLN A 311 14.72 -8.11 6.96
N GLU A 312 13.63 -7.36 7.16
CA GLU A 312 12.24 -7.80 7.12
C GLU A 312 11.54 -7.46 5.80
N ASN A 313 12.27 -6.94 4.82
CA ASN A 313 11.75 -6.56 3.50
C ASN A 313 12.56 -7.25 2.39
N SER A 314 11.97 -7.36 1.19
CA SER A 314 12.62 -8.01 0.05
C SER A 314 13.58 -7.02 -0.61
N LEU A 315 14.77 -6.80 -0.04
CA LEU A 315 15.78 -5.82 -0.48
C LEU A 315 17.14 -6.48 -0.75
N VAL A 316 18.09 -5.70 -1.28
CA VAL A 316 19.50 -6.12 -1.38
C VAL A 316 20.30 -5.52 -0.24
N HIS A 317 20.92 -6.38 0.58
CA HIS A 317 21.82 -5.95 1.66
C HIS A 317 23.26 -5.93 1.17
N ILE A 318 23.99 -4.89 1.58
CA ILE A 318 25.42 -4.69 1.36
C ILE A 318 26.08 -4.64 2.72
N ASP A 319 26.96 -5.59 3.01
CA ASP A 319 27.64 -5.73 4.30
C ASP A 319 26.68 -5.72 5.49
N GLY A 320 25.53 -6.38 5.32
CA GLY A 320 24.48 -6.50 6.34
C GLY A 320 23.54 -5.30 6.47
N LYS A 321 23.66 -4.28 5.61
CA LYS A 321 22.80 -3.09 5.59
C LYS A 321 22.10 -2.92 4.25
N ALA A 322 20.84 -2.51 4.25
CA ALA A 322 20.17 -1.97 3.06
C ALA A 322 19.79 -0.51 3.34
N GLU A 323 18.50 -0.20 3.35
CA GLU A 323 17.92 1.09 3.70
C GLU A 323 17.74 1.24 5.23
N ALA A 324 17.50 2.48 5.69
CA ALA A 324 17.24 2.80 7.09
C ALA A 324 15.74 2.85 7.42
N TRP A 325 15.39 2.85 8.72
CA TRP A 325 13.99 2.76 9.20
C TRP A 325 12.99 3.67 8.45
N LYS A 326 13.27 4.97 8.41
CA LYS A 326 12.54 5.91 7.54
C LYS A 326 13.36 6.06 6.25
N ALA A 327 13.02 5.25 5.27
CA ALA A 327 13.67 5.30 3.96
C ALA A 327 13.21 6.56 3.19
N PRO A 328 14.15 7.34 2.63
CA PRO A 328 13.82 8.48 1.77
C PRO A 328 12.95 8.15 0.56
N SER A 329 12.46 9.20 -0.10
CA SER A 329 11.81 9.10 -1.42
C SER A 329 12.78 8.57 -2.48
N VAL A 330 12.25 7.84 -3.47
CA VAL A 330 13.05 7.34 -4.60
C VAL A 330 12.36 7.59 -5.94
N LYS A 331 13.07 7.36 -7.05
CA LYS A 331 12.58 7.63 -8.40
C LYS A 331 12.11 6.37 -9.10
N MET A 332 10.92 6.44 -9.70
CA MET A 332 10.58 5.52 -10.78
C MET A 332 11.27 6.01 -12.05
N VAL A 333 12.08 5.14 -12.65
CA VAL A 333 12.86 5.45 -13.85
C VAL A 333 12.04 5.16 -15.11
N SER A 334 11.30 4.05 -15.11
CA SER A 334 10.46 3.66 -16.24
C SER A 334 9.34 2.71 -15.84
N TYR A 335 8.28 2.71 -16.63
CA TYR A 335 7.19 1.73 -16.62
C TYR A 335 6.78 1.47 -18.08
N HIS A 336 6.59 0.21 -18.43
CA HIS A 336 6.12 -0.22 -19.74
C HIS A 336 5.18 -1.42 -19.60
N ASP A 337 4.14 -1.44 -20.43
CA ASP A 337 3.18 -2.54 -20.55
C ASP A 337 2.67 -2.59 -21.98
N ASP A 338 2.96 -3.68 -22.69
CA ASP A 338 2.48 -3.93 -24.07
C ASP A 338 1.34 -4.97 -24.13
N GLY A 339 0.81 -5.38 -22.97
CA GLY A 339 -0.22 -6.40 -22.87
C GLY A 339 0.33 -7.82 -22.67
N GLU A 340 1.56 -8.13 -23.09
CA GLU A 340 2.19 -9.44 -22.84
C GLU A 340 3.31 -9.36 -21.80
N HIS A 341 4.02 -8.24 -21.81
CA HIS A 341 5.17 -7.94 -20.98
C HIS A 341 4.96 -6.65 -20.20
N VAL A 342 5.27 -6.69 -18.91
CA VAL A 342 5.33 -5.50 -18.05
C VAL A 342 6.75 -5.34 -17.54
N SER A 343 7.27 -4.12 -17.59
CA SER A 343 8.52 -3.76 -16.91
C SER A 343 8.36 -2.51 -16.07
N ALA A 344 9.06 -2.47 -14.94
CA ALA A 344 9.16 -1.30 -14.09
C ALA A 344 10.54 -1.21 -13.47
N VAL A 345 11.11 -0.01 -13.46
CA VAL A 345 12.47 0.26 -12.97
C VAL A 345 12.43 1.37 -11.93
N ALA A 346 13.10 1.17 -10.80
CA ALA A 346 13.25 2.14 -9.73
C ALA A 346 14.73 2.37 -9.41
N ASP A 347 15.12 3.64 -9.26
CA ASP A 347 16.42 4.06 -8.74
C ASP A 347 16.29 4.29 -7.23
N LEU A 348 16.88 3.38 -6.47
CA LEU A 348 16.83 3.29 -5.02
C LEU A 348 18.03 3.95 -4.35
N LYS A 349 18.99 4.49 -5.12
CA LYS A 349 20.25 5.04 -4.61
C LYS A 349 20.04 5.99 -3.43
N TYR A 350 19.08 6.91 -3.55
CA TYR A 350 18.83 7.91 -2.52
C TYR A 350 18.41 7.29 -1.17
N ALA A 351 17.64 6.20 -1.19
CA ALA A 351 17.21 5.51 0.02
C ALA A 351 18.32 4.68 0.69
N TYR A 352 19.33 4.26 -0.07
CA TYR A 352 20.54 3.64 0.47
C TYR A 352 21.50 4.69 1.03
N ASP A 353 21.69 5.78 0.29
CA ASP A 353 22.59 6.87 0.68
C ASP A 353 22.19 7.53 1.99
N TRP A 354 20.90 7.78 2.17
CA TRP A 354 20.40 8.63 3.23
C TRP A 354 19.43 7.89 4.16
N GLN A 355 19.51 8.25 5.42
CA GLN A 355 18.48 7.99 6.40
C GLN A 355 17.74 9.29 6.68
N TRP A 356 16.41 9.25 6.68
CA TRP A 356 15.58 10.33 7.20
C TRP A 356 15.33 10.17 8.70
N THR A 357 15.02 11.28 9.37
CA THR A 357 14.60 11.26 10.78
C THR A 357 13.36 10.37 10.95
N PRO A 358 13.17 9.77 12.15
CA PRO A 358 11.94 9.05 12.46
C PRO A 358 10.68 9.83 12.05
N PRO A 359 9.56 9.13 11.76
CA PRO A 359 8.31 9.79 11.44
C PRO A 359 7.93 10.85 12.49
N TRP A 360 7.19 11.88 12.06
CA TRP A 360 6.76 13.01 12.90
C TRP A 360 7.88 13.93 13.44
N PRO A 361 8.94 14.24 12.67
CA PRO A 361 9.98 15.12 13.18
C PRO A 361 9.46 16.55 13.30
N LYS A 362 9.49 17.13 14.52
CA LYS A 362 9.18 18.54 14.73
C LYS A 362 10.34 19.43 14.28
N VAL A 363 10.07 20.61 13.75
CA VAL A 363 11.12 21.52 13.25
C VAL A 363 12.07 21.96 14.38
N GLU A 364 11.56 22.07 15.60
CA GLU A 364 12.31 22.48 16.80
C GLU A 364 13.20 21.36 17.36
N ALA A 365 13.01 20.12 16.89
CA ALA A 365 13.83 19.00 17.35
C ALA A 365 15.29 19.19 16.92
N THR A 366 16.19 19.06 17.91
CA THR A 366 17.64 19.18 17.70
C THR A 366 18.25 17.81 17.45
N TYR A 367 19.03 17.72 16.39
CA TYR A 367 19.78 16.52 16.03
C TYR A 367 21.25 16.90 15.91
N LYS A 368 22.13 16.13 16.55
CA LYS A 368 23.58 16.36 16.46
C LYS A 368 24.06 16.01 15.04
N SER A 369 25.18 16.60 14.64
CA SER A 369 25.89 16.18 13.42
C SER A 369 26.03 14.64 13.37
N PRO A 370 25.85 14.00 12.19
CA PRO A 370 25.80 14.59 10.85
C PRO A 370 24.38 14.83 10.30
N TRP A 371 23.37 14.99 11.16
CA TRP A 371 22.01 15.30 10.69
C TRP A 371 21.90 16.71 10.12
N GLU A 372 21.37 16.84 8.90
CA GLU A 372 21.14 18.10 8.22
C GLU A 372 19.68 18.22 7.73
N PRO A 373 19.11 19.45 7.61
CA PRO A 373 17.79 19.65 7.02
C PRO A 373 17.66 19.02 5.63
N GLU A 374 16.58 18.26 5.38
CA GLU A 374 16.24 17.76 4.04
C GLU A 374 15.59 18.87 3.22
N ARG A 375 16.38 19.58 2.39
CA ARG A 375 15.91 20.75 1.64
C ARG A 375 15.55 20.44 0.18
N SER A 376 15.65 19.19 -0.25
CA SER A 376 15.32 18.82 -1.63
C SER A 376 13.86 19.12 -1.97
N ASP A 377 13.62 19.56 -3.21
CA ASP A 377 12.28 19.62 -3.80
C ASP A 377 11.78 18.17 -4.00
N PRO A 378 10.57 17.80 -3.58
CA PRO A 378 10.02 16.46 -3.83
C PRO A 378 10.15 15.97 -5.27
N ARG A 379 10.07 16.87 -6.26
CA ARG A 379 10.25 16.54 -7.69
C ARG A 379 11.65 16.01 -7.99
N GLN A 380 12.67 16.57 -7.33
CA GLN A 380 14.05 16.07 -7.44
C GLN A 380 14.24 14.70 -6.82
N LEU A 381 13.30 14.26 -5.97
CA LEU A 381 13.29 12.97 -5.30
C LEU A 381 12.28 11.98 -5.90
N GLY A 382 11.70 12.29 -7.06
CA GLY A 382 10.88 11.36 -7.84
C GLY A 382 9.39 11.67 -7.88
N TRP A 383 8.92 12.73 -7.22
CA TRP A 383 7.54 13.17 -7.42
C TRP A 383 7.31 13.54 -8.89
N PRO A 384 6.25 13.04 -9.55
CA PRO A 384 6.01 13.25 -10.97
C PRO A 384 5.79 14.73 -11.31
N GLU A 385 6.54 15.25 -12.28
CA GLU A 385 6.51 16.67 -12.69
C GLU A 385 5.16 17.07 -13.30
N GLU A 386 4.51 16.14 -14.00
CA GLU A 386 3.20 16.31 -14.63
C GLU A 386 2.05 16.43 -13.60
N VAL A 387 2.32 16.06 -12.35
CA VAL A 387 1.37 16.21 -11.25
C VAL A 387 1.66 17.52 -10.51
N GLU A 388 1.34 18.62 -11.18
CA GLU A 388 1.34 19.93 -10.53
C GLU A 388 0.12 20.06 -9.61
N THR A 389 0.38 20.25 -8.33
CA THR A 389 -0.62 20.56 -7.32
C THR A 389 -0.20 21.81 -6.56
N GLY A 390 -1.16 22.70 -6.28
CA GLY A 390 -0.87 23.94 -5.56
C GLY A 390 -0.45 23.75 -4.10
N TRP A 391 -0.47 22.51 -3.59
CA TRP A 391 -0.13 22.17 -2.21
C TRP A 391 1.25 21.50 -2.07
N LEU A 392 1.87 21.06 -3.17
CA LEU A 392 3.19 20.42 -3.11
C LEU A 392 4.29 21.45 -2.83
N PRO A 393 5.15 21.24 -1.82
CA PRO A 393 6.15 22.23 -1.45
C PRO A 393 7.32 22.25 -2.43
N ARG A 394 8.17 23.28 -2.31
CA ARG A 394 9.44 23.42 -3.06
C ARG A 394 10.66 22.88 -2.31
N GLN A 395 10.50 22.54 -1.04
CA GLN A 395 11.50 21.89 -0.19
C GLN A 395 10.77 21.08 0.90
N ILE A 396 11.37 20.03 1.44
CA ILE A 396 10.72 19.21 2.48
C ILE A 396 10.84 19.85 3.87
N PHE A 397 12.04 20.23 4.32
CA PHE A 397 12.25 20.82 5.64
C PHE A 397 11.56 22.18 5.77
N ALA A 398 10.93 22.39 6.93
CA ALA A 398 10.09 23.54 7.27
C ALA A 398 8.90 23.78 6.32
N SER A 399 8.50 22.76 5.57
CA SER A 399 7.29 22.83 4.72
C SER A 399 6.02 22.46 5.48
N ASP A 400 4.90 22.72 4.83
CA ASP A 400 3.58 22.37 5.32
C ASP A 400 3.16 20.94 4.91
N THR A 401 4.05 19.95 4.98
CA THR A 401 3.76 18.56 4.59
C THR A 401 4.08 17.53 5.67
N GLY A 402 3.63 16.30 5.47
CA GLY A 402 3.94 15.18 6.36
C GLY A 402 2.98 15.13 7.56
N TYR A 403 3.51 14.84 8.74
CA TYR A 403 2.68 14.64 9.96
C TYR A 403 3.13 15.49 11.16
N ALA A 404 4.14 16.32 10.97
CA ALA A 404 4.55 17.31 11.95
C ALA A 404 4.54 18.67 11.27
N TRP A 405 3.90 19.65 11.90
CA TRP A 405 3.79 20.99 11.37
C TRP A 405 4.56 21.98 12.25
N PRO A 406 5.55 22.72 11.69
CA PRO A 406 6.17 22.53 10.37
C PRO A 406 6.99 21.24 10.25
N ASN A 407 7.20 20.76 9.02
CA ASN A 407 7.92 19.50 8.77
C ASN A 407 9.41 19.59 9.16
N GLY A 408 9.82 18.88 10.20
CA GLY A 408 11.20 18.88 10.70
C GLY A 408 12.13 17.87 10.05
N MET A 409 11.81 17.33 8.87
CA MET A 409 12.57 16.24 8.24
C MET A 409 14.06 16.59 8.05
N ARG A 410 14.93 15.76 8.63
CA ARG A 410 16.38 15.84 8.44
C ARG A 410 16.89 14.54 7.83
N ARG A 411 18.08 14.60 7.25
CA ARG A 411 18.79 13.46 6.69
C ARG A 411 20.19 13.32 7.24
N ARG A 412 20.75 12.12 7.17
CA ARG A 412 22.17 11.84 7.38
C ARG A 412 22.64 10.70 6.46
N PRO A 413 23.94 10.60 6.13
CA PRO A 413 24.45 9.45 5.41
C PRO A 413 24.18 8.15 6.18
N TYR A 414 23.82 7.07 5.47
CA TYR A 414 23.50 5.77 6.05
C TYR A 414 24.29 4.62 5.43
N ASN A 415 23.99 4.29 4.17
CA ASN A 415 24.66 3.23 3.42
C ASN A 415 24.99 3.69 1.98
N PRO A 416 25.85 4.72 1.80
CA PRO A 416 26.11 5.30 0.48
C PRO A 416 26.54 4.29 -0.57
N VAL A 417 25.94 4.35 -1.76
CA VAL A 417 26.22 3.47 -2.89
C VAL A 417 26.51 4.28 -4.15
N LYS A 418 27.25 3.73 -5.10
CA LYS A 418 27.43 4.34 -6.42
C LYS A 418 26.14 4.30 -7.24
N TYR A 419 25.44 3.17 -7.20
CA TYR A 419 24.08 3.01 -7.74
C TYR A 419 23.36 1.84 -7.04
N ALA A 420 22.03 1.90 -7.02
CA ALA A 420 21.15 0.84 -6.54
C ALA A 420 19.87 0.90 -7.37
N ILE A 421 19.72 0.00 -8.35
CA ILE A 421 18.62 0.00 -9.31
C ILE A 421 17.96 -1.36 -9.31
N ARG A 422 16.63 -1.35 -9.19
CA ARG A 422 15.81 -2.55 -9.26
C ARG A 422 14.87 -2.47 -10.45
N SER A 423 14.80 -3.56 -11.18
CA SER A 423 13.82 -3.76 -12.24
C SER A 423 12.99 -5.01 -11.98
N VAL A 424 11.69 -4.92 -12.24
CA VAL A 424 10.75 -6.04 -12.20
C VAL A 424 10.15 -6.21 -13.58
N PHE A 425 10.22 -7.44 -14.09
CA PHE A 425 9.64 -7.83 -15.37
C PHE A 425 8.60 -8.92 -15.15
N LEU A 426 7.40 -8.77 -15.66
CA LEU A 426 6.39 -9.82 -15.72
C LEU A 426 6.20 -10.23 -17.18
N GLN A 427 6.36 -11.52 -17.46
CA GLN A 427 5.89 -12.14 -18.70
C GLN A 427 4.57 -12.82 -18.40
N ARG A 428 3.50 -12.51 -19.14
CA ARG A 428 2.15 -13.06 -18.87
C ARG A 428 1.91 -14.41 -19.52
N ARG A 429 2.40 -14.60 -20.73
CA ARG A 429 2.02 -15.74 -21.57
C ARG A 429 3.22 -16.37 -22.28
N PRO A 430 3.07 -17.64 -22.68
CA PRO A 430 1.97 -18.56 -22.31
C PRO A 430 2.16 -19.18 -20.92
N HIS A 431 3.37 -19.11 -20.37
CA HIS A 431 3.69 -19.55 -19.02
C HIS A 431 4.16 -18.34 -18.21
N PRO A 432 3.33 -17.80 -17.30
CA PRO A 432 3.68 -16.58 -16.60
C PRO A 432 4.92 -16.74 -15.69
N PHE A 433 5.84 -15.77 -15.74
CA PHE A 433 6.98 -15.69 -14.82
C PHE A 433 7.37 -14.24 -14.53
N VAL A 434 8.08 -14.04 -13.42
CA VAL A 434 8.69 -12.75 -13.07
C VAL A 434 10.20 -12.84 -13.15
N VAL A 435 10.86 -11.78 -13.61
CA VAL A 435 12.30 -11.59 -13.47
C VAL A 435 12.56 -10.36 -12.60
N ILE A 436 13.38 -10.53 -11.57
CA ILE A 436 13.91 -9.44 -10.75
C ILE A 436 15.36 -9.22 -11.17
N ARG A 437 15.69 -7.99 -11.57
CA ARG A 437 17.05 -7.55 -11.87
C ARG A 437 17.47 -6.50 -10.86
N ASP A 438 18.56 -6.76 -10.17
CA ASP A 438 19.14 -5.85 -9.18
C ASP A 438 20.57 -5.50 -9.57
N GLU A 439 20.79 -4.21 -9.83
CA GLU A 439 22.09 -3.62 -10.17
C GLU A 439 22.54 -2.75 -9.00
N TYR A 440 23.59 -3.19 -8.32
CA TYR A 440 24.08 -2.54 -7.12
C TYR A 440 25.59 -2.41 -7.16
N ARG A 441 26.09 -1.26 -6.73
CA ARG A 441 27.52 -1.07 -6.53
C ARG A 441 27.77 -0.16 -5.36
N LYS A 442 28.53 -0.66 -4.39
CA LYS A 442 28.86 0.07 -3.16
C LYS A 442 29.85 1.19 -3.46
N ASP A 443 31.04 0.81 -3.93
CA ASP A 443 32.11 1.71 -4.34
C ASP A 443 32.96 1.06 -5.47
N ASP A 444 34.12 1.64 -5.78
CA ASP A 444 35.05 1.14 -6.79
C ASP A 444 36.22 0.33 -6.20
N ASP A 445 36.38 0.36 -4.87
CA ASP A 445 37.63 0.02 -4.20
C ASP A 445 37.69 -1.46 -3.86
N SER A 446 36.61 -2.02 -3.30
CA SER A 446 36.63 -3.39 -2.77
C SER A 446 35.41 -4.22 -3.16
N PRO A 447 35.55 -5.56 -3.26
CA PRO A 447 34.41 -6.46 -3.23
C PRO A 447 33.69 -6.39 -1.88
N HIS A 448 32.36 -6.36 -1.91
CA HIS A 448 31.48 -6.34 -0.75
C HIS A 448 30.62 -7.59 -0.67
N HIS A 449 30.05 -7.82 0.51
CA HIS A 449 29.08 -8.88 0.71
C HIS A 449 27.69 -8.41 0.31
N PHE A 450 27.20 -8.89 -0.83
CA PHE A 450 25.84 -8.63 -1.30
C PHE A 450 24.93 -9.80 -0.93
N GLN A 451 23.72 -9.49 -0.47
CA GLN A 451 22.70 -10.47 -0.18
C GLN A 451 21.35 -10.04 -0.75
N TRP A 452 20.77 -10.85 -1.63
CA TRP A 452 19.43 -10.65 -2.16
C TRP A 452 18.41 -11.33 -1.26
N TYR A 453 17.48 -10.56 -0.69
CA TYR A 453 16.45 -11.07 0.21
C TYR A 453 15.09 -11.14 -0.49
N MET A 454 14.38 -12.24 -0.27
CA MET A 454 12.95 -12.38 -0.55
C MET A 454 12.23 -12.86 0.69
N GLN A 455 11.32 -12.04 1.20
CA GLN A 455 10.49 -12.37 2.35
C GLN A 455 9.41 -13.37 1.94
N MET A 456 9.20 -14.39 2.75
CA MET A 456 8.31 -15.52 2.48
C MET A 456 7.36 -15.79 3.64
N LEU A 457 6.20 -16.36 3.34
CA LEU A 457 5.33 -16.88 4.38
C LEU A 457 6.05 -17.94 5.24
N LYS A 458 5.68 -18.02 6.52
CA LYS A 458 6.34 -18.86 7.53
C LYS A 458 6.38 -20.37 7.20
N ASP A 459 5.42 -20.83 6.40
CA ASP A 459 5.29 -22.23 6.00
C ASP A 459 6.23 -22.59 4.84
N MET A 460 6.77 -21.59 4.13
CA MET A 460 7.65 -21.80 2.98
C MET A 460 9.04 -22.30 3.43
N LYS A 461 9.56 -23.28 2.71
CA LYS A 461 10.91 -23.84 2.89
C LYS A 461 11.52 -24.23 1.54
N ILE A 462 12.84 -24.43 1.52
CA ILE A 462 13.54 -25.04 0.39
C ILE A 462 13.17 -26.53 0.36
N ILE A 463 12.53 -26.95 -0.72
CA ILE A 463 12.17 -28.34 -1.00
C ILE A 463 13.31 -29.04 -1.74
N ARG A 464 13.95 -28.31 -2.68
CA ARG A 464 15.09 -28.80 -3.45
C ARG A 464 15.99 -27.63 -3.82
N HIS A 465 17.30 -27.84 -3.79
CA HIS A 465 18.29 -26.90 -4.30
C HIS A 465 19.32 -27.67 -5.12
N SER A 466 19.53 -27.26 -6.38
CA SER A 466 20.56 -27.84 -7.25
C SER A 466 21.14 -26.77 -8.16
N GLY A 467 22.42 -26.46 -7.97
CA GLY A 467 23.10 -25.41 -8.72
C GLY A 467 22.37 -24.06 -8.60
N ARG A 468 21.81 -23.62 -9.72
CA ARG A 468 21.07 -22.35 -9.85
C ARG A 468 19.58 -22.40 -9.51
N ASP A 469 19.03 -23.60 -9.30
CA ASP A 469 17.59 -23.79 -9.09
C ASP A 469 17.29 -24.03 -7.61
N ILE A 470 16.47 -23.15 -7.04
CA ILE A 470 15.93 -23.26 -5.69
C ILE A 470 14.41 -23.44 -5.81
N ILE A 471 13.91 -24.60 -5.42
CA ILE A 471 12.47 -24.88 -5.39
C ILE A 471 11.97 -24.65 -3.97
N LEU A 472 11.07 -23.70 -3.84
CA LEU A 472 10.38 -23.38 -2.62
C LEU A 472 8.98 -23.99 -2.60
N GLY A 473 8.51 -24.36 -1.43
CA GLY A 473 7.15 -24.86 -1.22
C GLY A 473 6.74 -24.81 0.24
N GLY A 474 5.44 -24.72 0.48
CA GLY A 474 4.86 -24.89 1.81
C GLY A 474 4.33 -26.30 2.05
N ASP A 475 3.79 -26.52 3.23
CA ASP A 475 3.12 -27.77 3.62
C ASP A 475 1.68 -27.81 3.06
N ASP A 476 1.54 -27.68 1.74
CA ASP A 476 0.25 -27.78 1.05
C ASP A 476 0.08 -29.09 0.26
N HIS A 477 -1.14 -29.62 0.31
CA HIS A 477 -1.54 -30.80 -0.48
C HIS A 477 -1.60 -30.51 -1.98
N GLN A 478 -1.79 -29.24 -2.36
CA GLN A 478 -1.89 -28.80 -3.76
C GLN A 478 -0.54 -28.70 -4.48
N GLN A 479 0.57 -28.98 -3.79
CA GLN A 479 1.93 -28.95 -4.33
C GLN A 479 2.26 -27.65 -5.09
N ARG A 480 1.84 -26.50 -4.56
CA ARG A 480 2.13 -25.20 -5.16
C ARG A 480 3.59 -24.85 -4.85
N ARG A 481 4.40 -24.63 -5.88
CA ARG A 481 5.84 -24.41 -5.76
C ARG A 481 6.24 -23.13 -6.46
N LEU A 482 7.39 -22.59 -6.05
CA LEU A 482 8.07 -21.51 -6.75
C LEU A 482 9.47 -21.99 -7.11
N LEU A 483 9.81 -21.96 -8.39
CA LEU A 483 11.19 -21.99 -8.83
C LEU A 483 11.77 -20.59 -8.69
N VAL A 484 12.81 -20.47 -7.87
CA VAL A 484 13.71 -19.32 -7.86
C VAL A 484 14.98 -19.76 -8.58
N ARG A 485 15.17 -19.27 -9.81
CA ARG A 485 16.36 -19.56 -10.62
C ARG A 485 17.30 -18.36 -10.66
N VAL A 486 18.53 -18.57 -10.22
CA VAL A 486 19.59 -17.57 -10.33
C VAL A 486 20.17 -17.61 -11.75
N LEU A 487 19.68 -16.72 -12.62
CA LEU A 487 20.18 -16.59 -13.99
C LEU A 487 21.57 -15.94 -14.01
N ARG A 488 21.81 -14.99 -13.10
CA ARG A 488 23.08 -14.32 -12.90
C ARG A 488 23.25 -13.88 -11.45
N ALA A 489 24.46 -14.06 -10.92
CA ALA A 489 24.92 -13.53 -9.63
C ALA A 489 26.45 -13.49 -9.69
N ASP A 490 26.99 -12.41 -10.25
CA ASP A 490 28.41 -12.23 -10.50
C ASP A 490 29.15 -12.11 -9.17
N GLY A 491 30.16 -12.96 -8.98
CA GLY A 491 30.89 -13.01 -7.73
C GLY A 491 32.27 -13.61 -7.87
N LEU A 492 33.12 -13.32 -6.87
CA LEU A 492 34.43 -13.95 -6.71
C LEU A 492 34.33 -15.44 -6.41
N LYS A 493 33.20 -15.88 -5.87
CA LYS A 493 32.86 -17.26 -5.55
C LYS A 493 31.43 -17.53 -6.03
N PRO A 494 31.06 -18.80 -6.24
CA PRO A 494 29.66 -19.17 -6.43
C PRO A 494 28.79 -18.61 -5.30
N PHE A 495 27.60 -18.13 -5.65
CA PHE A 495 26.67 -17.63 -4.66
C PHE A 495 26.25 -18.74 -3.68
N THR A 496 25.84 -18.35 -2.49
CA THR A 496 25.27 -19.26 -1.49
C THR A 496 23.78 -19.00 -1.32
N VAL A 497 23.05 -20.03 -0.89
CA VAL A 497 21.61 -19.97 -0.66
C VAL A 497 21.35 -20.33 0.79
N LYS A 498 20.54 -19.54 1.48
CA LYS A 498 20.02 -19.86 2.82
C LYS A 498 18.52 -19.55 2.87
N CYS A 499 17.75 -20.45 3.47
CA CYS A 499 16.42 -20.14 3.95
C CYS A 499 16.49 -19.96 5.47
N GLU A 500 15.98 -18.85 5.98
CA GLU A 500 16.06 -18.50 7.39
C GLU A 500 14.66 -18.25 7.96
N ARG A 501 14.41 -18.81 9.15
CA ARG A 501 13.28 -18.44 10.00
C ARG A 501 13.76 -17.47 11.06
N TYR A 502 12.98 -16.43 11.32
CA TYR A 502 13.34 -15.40 12.29
C TYR A 502 12.09 -14.81 12.96
N VAL A 503 12.30 -14.12 14.08
CA VAL A 503 11.25 -13.34 14.76
C VAL A 503 11.38 -11.90 14.30
N ALA A 504 10.39 -11.40 13.55
CA ALA A 504 10.37 -10.03 13.06
C ALA A 504 10.09 -9.03 14.19
N ALA A 505 9.17 -9.37 15.09
CA ALA A 505 8.86 -8.57 16.26
C ALA A 505 8.25 -9.40 17.38
N GLU A 506 8.33 -8.88 18.60
CA GLU A 506 7.70 -9.44 19.78
C GLU A 506 6.80 -8.37 20.41
N ASP A 507 5.53 -8.69 20.63
CA ASP A 507 4.61 -7.87 21.43
C ASP A 507 4.90 -8.12 22.91
N PRO A 508 5.54 -7.19 23.63
CA PRO A 508 5.85 -7.40 25.04
C PRO A 508 4.58 -7.46 25.90
N LYS A 509 3.48 -6.83 25.48
CA LYS A 509 2.21 -6.81 26.23
C LYS A 509 1.45 -8.12 26.07
N ARG A 510 1.48 -8.71 24.89
CA ARG A 510 0.76 -9.96 24.57
C ARG A 510 1.63 -11.21 24.59
N LYS A 511 2.94 -11.08 24.76
CA LYS A 511 3.95 -12.15 24.62
C LYS A 511 3.82 -12.88 23.28
N GLN A 512 3.40 -12.18 22.24
CA GLN A 512 3.19 -12.73 20.91
C GLN A 512 4.42 -12.48 20.06
N LYS A 513 4.99 -13.54 19.48
CA LYS A 513 6.08 -13.43 18.51
C LYS A 513 5.52 -13.45 17.10
N LYS A 514 5.93 -12.47 16.28
CA LYS A 514 5.66 -12.47 14.85
C LYS A 514 6.81 -13.14 14.14
N GLU A 515 6.62 -14.41 13.80
CA GLU A 515 7.59 -15.19 13.04
C GLU A 515 7.45 -14.93 11.54
N ALA A 516 8.58 -14.96 10.85
CA ALA A 516 8.68 -14.80 9.40
C ALA A 516 9.77 -15.71 8.83
N SER A 517 9.83 -15.81 7.51
CA SER A 517 10.84 -16.57 6.80
C SER A 517 11.38 -15.77 5.62
N ARG A 518 12.64 -16.00 5.25
CA ARG A 518 13.25 -15.34 4.09
C ARG A 518 14.20 -16.27 3.33
N LEU A 519 14.22 -16.11 2.02
CA LEU A 519 15.26 -16.65 1.15
C LEU A 519 16.37 -15.61 1.02
N ILE A 520 17.61 -16.05 1.15
CA ILE A 520 18.81 -15.22 1.03
C ILE A 520 19.74 -15.84 0.00
N ILE A 521 20.08 -15.08 -1.03
CA ILE A 521 21.11 -15.44 -2.02
C ILE A 521 22.29 -14.50 -1.82
N SER A 522 23.46 -15.02 -1.46
CA SER A 522 24.62 -14.18 -1.07
C SER A 522 25.79 -14.36 -2.02
N VAL A 523 26.51 -13.27 -2.29
CA VAL A 523 27.68 -13.25 -3.15
C VAL A 523 28.71 -12.21 -2.68
N GLN A 524 29.99 -12.48 -2.91
CA GLN A 524 31.07 -11.50 -2.73
C GLN A 524 31.40 -10.91 -4.09
N SER A 525 31.15 -9.61 -4.28
CA SER A 525 31.29 -8.98 -5.60
C SER A 525 31.55 -7.48 -5.48
N ARG A 526 31.96 -6.83 -6.57
CA ARG A 526 31.86 -5.36 -6.70
C ARG A 526 30.53 -4.92 -7.32
N ASP A 527 29.94 -5.81 -8.11
CA ASP A 527 28.73 -5.59 -8.88
C ASP A 527 28.07 -6.97 -9.09
N PRO A 528 27.10 -7.36 -8.24
CA PRO A 528 26.57 -8.72 -8.20
C PRO A 528 25.65 -9.03 -9.38
N LYS A 529 25.11 -8.02 -10.07
CA LYS A 529 24.18 -8.15 -11.21
C LYS A 529 23.15 -9.26 -11.02
N PHE A 530 22.47 -9.27 -9.87
CA PHE A 530 21.50 -10.32 -9.58
C PHE A 530 20.42 -10.31 -10.66
N LEU A 531 20.21 -11.46 -11.29
CA LEU A 531 19.13 -11.69 -12.22
C LEU A 531 18.43 -12.97 -11.82
N ILE A 532 17.20 -12.84 -11.33
CA ILE A 532 16.48 -13.92 -10.68
C ILE A 532 15.13 -14.13 -11.36
N LEU A 533 14.90 -15.34 -11.87
CA LEU A 533 13.61 -15.75 -12.40
C LEU A 533 12.79 -16.43 -11.30
N LEU A 534 11.54 -15.98 -11.18
CA LEU A 534 10.52 -16.47 -10.27
C LEU A 534 9.40 -17.11 -11.10
N TYR A 535 9.30 -18.43 -11.07
CA TYR A 535 8.33 -19.19 -11.85
C TYR A 535 7.46 -20.06 -10.93
N PRO A 536 6.19 -19.68 -10.71
CA PRO A 536 5.26 -20.51 -9.94
C PRO A 536 4.82 -21.72 -10.75
N PHE A 537 4.80 -22.90 -10.14
CA PHE A 537 4.39 -24.13 -10.83
C PHE A 537 3.80 -25.19 -9.90
N ARG A 538 3.11 -26.17 -10.49
CA ARG A 538 2.73 -27.43 -9.84
C ARG A 538 3.51 -28.57 -10.50
N PRO A 539 4.33 -29.36 -9.77
CA PRO A 539 5.25 -30.34 -10.35
C PRO A 539 4.62 -31.37 -11.30
N GLN A 540 3.35 -31.73 -11.08
CA GLN A 540 2.63 -32.71 -11.89
C GLN A 540 1.93 -32.10 -13.12
N GLN A 541 1.86 -30.77 -13.21
CA GLN A 541 1.13 -30.07 -14.27
C GLN A 541 2.05 -29.38 -15.27
N MET A 542 3.23 -28.94 -14.84
CA MET A 542 4.14 -28.16 -15.68
C MET A 542 5.59 -28.58 -15.47
N PRO A 543 6.37 -28.74 -16.55
CA PRO A 543 7.81 -28.93 -16.44
C PRO A 543 8.47 -27.67 -15.88
N LEU A 544 9.67 -27.85 -15.30
CA LEU A 544 10.53 -26.72 -14.99
C LEU A 544 11.02 -26.09 -16.30
N PRO A 545 11.12 -24.75 -16.37
CA PRO A 545 11.62 -24.09 -17.55
C PRO A 545 13.08 -24.47 -17.82
N GLU A 546 13.47 -24.52 -19.08
CA GLU A 546 14.87 -24.38 -19.51
C GLU A 546 15.14 -22.91 -19.84
N THR A 547 16.32 -22.40 -19.49
CA THR A 547 16.62 -20.97 -19.68
C THR A 547 18.01 -20.77 -20.25
N ARG A 548 18.10 -19.94 -21.29
CA ARG A 548 19.33 -19.46 -21.92
C ARG A 548 19.34 -17.93 -21.84
N LEU A 549 20.44 -17.36 -21.38
CA LEU A 549 20.63 -15.91 -21.32
C LEU A 549 21.79 -15.56 -22.24
N GLU A 550 21.51 -14.81 -23.30
CA GLU A 550 22.51 -14.33 -24.25
C GLU A 550 22.48 -12.82 -24.29
N GLN A 551 23.60 -12.19 -23.92
CA GLN A 551 23.69 -10.73 -23.76
C GLN A 551 22.60 -10.22 -22.80
N ASN A 552 21.51 -9.71 -23.36
CA ASN A 552 20.39 -9.09 -22.69
C ASN A 552 19.04 -9.76 -23.03
N VAL A 553 19.05 -10.88 -23.74
CA VAL A 553 17.86 -11.65 -24.11
C VAL A 553 17.80 -12.92 -23.28
N LEU A 554 16.73 -13.06 -22.50
CA LEU A 554 16.40 -14.28 -21.79
C LEU A 554 15.42 -15.10 -22.61
N THR A 555 15.86 -16.27 -23.05
CA THR A 555 14.99 -17.29 -23.65
C THR A 555 14.57 -18.27 -22.56
N VAL A 556 13.26 -18.48 -22.43
CA VAL A 556 12.62 -19.41 -21.49
C VAL A 556 11.83 -20.44 -22.29
N HIS A 557 12.15 -21.70 -22.14
CA HIS A 557 11.40 -22.81 -22.74
C HIS A 557 10.61 -23.56 -21.66
N VAL A 558 9.32 -23.78 -21.88
CA VAL A 558 8.46 -24.59 -21.02
C VAL A 558 7.67 -25.55 -21.91
N GLY A 559 7.99 -26.85 -21.82
CA GLY A 559 7.45 -27.83 -22.77
C GLY A 559 7.84 -27.46 -24.19
N ASP A 560 6.85 -27.37 -25.09
CA ASP A 560 7.05 -27.01 -26.50
C ASP A 560 7.04 -25.49 -26.76
N THR A 561 6.88 -24.66 -25.73
CA THR A 561 6.81 -23.22 -25.91
C THR A 561 8.13 -22.53 -25.57
N GLU A 562 8.58 -21.66 -26.47
CA GLU A 562 9.65 -20.70 -26.24
C GLU A 562 9.08 -19.29 -25.98
N THR A 563 9.68 -18.55 -25.06
CA THR A 563 9.40 -17.13 -24.83
C THR A 563 10.70 -16.38 -24.67
N GLN A 564 10.85 -15.27 -25.39
CA GLN A 564 12.01 -14.39 -25.30
C GLN A 564 11.64 -13.09 -24.61
N VAL A 565 12.46 -12.69 -23.64
CA VAL A 565 12.30 -11.43 -22.91
C VAL A 565 13.58 -10.64 -23.05
N VAL A 566 13.47 -9.43 -23.60
CA VAL A 566 14.57 -8.47 -23.62
C VAL A 566 14.65 -7.82 -22.25
N ILE A 567 15.75 -8.04 -21.56
CA ILE A 567 16.07 -7.46 -20.27
C ILE A 567 17.03 -6.30 -20.55
N PRO A 568 16.59 -5.03 -20.48
CA PRO A 568 17.44 -3.88 -20.79
C PRO A 568 18.77 -3.98 -20.04
N THR A 569 19.89 -3.64 -20.68
CA THR A 569 21.24 -3.68 -20.07
C THR A 569 21.66 -2.35 -19.47
N GLU A 570 21.17 -1.25 -20.01
CA GLU A 570 21.52 0.10 -19.55
C GLU A 570 20.59 0.55 -18.43
N LEU A 571 21.12 1.37 -17.52
CA LEU A 571 20.31 2.17 -16.61
C LEU A 571 19.43 3.05 -17.49
N THR A 572 18.19 2.62 -17.71
CA THR A 572 17.29 3.22 -18.70
C THR A 572 17.27 4.73 -18.51
N GLN A 573 17.53 5.48 -19.58
CA GLN A 573 17.46 6.94 -19.55
C GLN A 573 16.14 7.40 -18.93
N PRO A 574 16.13 8.52 -18.18
CA PRO A 574 14.92 9.05 -17.56
C PRO A 574 13.80 9.19 -18.60
N LEU A 575 12.55 9.08 -18.15
CA LEU A 575 11.32 9.32 -18.91
C LEU A 575 11.42 10.64 -19.71
N SER A 576 12.01 10.59 -20.89
CA SER A 576 11.87 11.66 -21.87
C SER A 576 10.44 11.56 -22.38
N THR A 577 9.76 12.69 -22.32
CA THR A 577 8.39 12.94 -22.75
C THR A 577 8.17 12.50 -24.21
N ARG A 578 7.91 11.21 -24.43
CA ARG A 578 7.22 10.77 -25.65
C ARG A 578 5.75 11.16 -25.49
N ARG A 579 5.45 12.30 -26.10
CA ARG A 579 4.10 12.85 -26.32
C ARG A 579 3.20 11.87 -27.05
#